data_AF-A0A9E6MED3-F1
#
_entry.id   AF-A0A9E6MED3-F1
#
_cell.length_a   1.000
_cell.length_b   1.000
_cell.length_c   1.000
_cell.angle_alpha   90.00
_cell.angle_beta   90.00
_cell.angle_gamma   90.00
#
_symmetry.space_group_name_H-M   'P 1'
#
loop_
_entity.id
_entity.type
_entity.pdbx_description
1 polymer ?
#
loop_
_entity_poly.entity_id
_entity_poly.type
_entity_poly.pdbx_seq_one_letter_code
_entity_poly.pdbx_strand_id
1 'polypeptide(L)'
;MSFSLIQKVNDEQKKKQVVDARSGDTVRVHQKIKEGGKERIQVFEGVVIRTDNKSQHTSRITVRKVASGVGVEKSFLLHSPLVEKVEIVRRSKVRRNFLSYLRQRSGKGARLTAVQFDREAVNAVKNDHAEEEEARIKEQKAVEAAERQAAKDVEAAELAAKAAEVEARHAEND
;
A
#
# COMPACT_ATOMS: atom_id res chain seq x y z
N MET A 1 24.10 -18.23 -21.62
CA MET A 1 22.85 -18.20 -20.84
C MET A 1 21.72 -17.72 -21.74
N SER A 2 20.63 -18.47 -21.86
CA SER A 2 19.54 -18.12 -22.79
C SER A 2 18.74 -16.93 -22.25
N PHE A 3 18.82 -15.80 -22.97
CA PHE A 3 18.11 -14.55 -22.65
C PHE A 3 16.59 -14.75 -22.55
N SER A 4 16.04 -15.70 -23.32
CA SER A 4 14.61 -16.05 -23.32
C SER A 4 14.13 -16.68 -22.02
N LEU A 5 14.96 -17.50 -21.36
CA LEU A 5 14.58 -18.13 -20.09
C LEU A 5 14.53 -17.09 -18.96
N ILE A 6 15.51 -16.19 -18.95
CA ILE A 6 15.58 -15.08 -17.98
C ILE A 6 14.38 -14.14 -18.14
N GLN A 7 13.94 -13.86 -19.38
CA GLN A 7 12.76 -13.04 -19.61
C GLN A 7 11.48 -13.67 -19.06
N LYS A 8 11.26 -14.97 -19.27
CA LYS A 8 10.07 -15.67 -18.74
C LYS A 8 9.98 -15.56 -17.23
N VAL A 9 11.06 -15.86 -16.52
CA VAL A 9 11.11 -15.74 -15.04
C VAL A 9 10.88 -14.31 -14.58
N ASN A 10 11.42 -13.33 -15.30
CA ASN A 10 11.23 -11.92 -14.97
C ASN A 10 9.80 -11.43 -15.19
N ASP A 11 9.12 -11.95 -16.22
CA ASP A 11 7.75 -11.55 -16.55
C ASP A 11 6.74 -12.13 -15.55
N GLU A 12 7.00 -13.33 -15.00
CA GLU A 12 6.22 -13.92 -13.90
C GLU A 12 6.25 -13.08 -12.62
N GLN A 13 7.37 -12.37 -12.37
CA GLN A 13 7.54 -11.53 -11.18
C GLN A 13 6.92 -10.13 -11.34
N LYS A 14 6.36 -9.78 -12.50
CA LYS A 14 5.74 -8.47 -12.74
C LYS A 14 4.30 -8.46 -12.23
N LYS A 15 3.95 -7.39 -11.53
CA LYS A 15 2.53 -6.99 -11.35
C LYS A 15 1.85 -6.81 -12.71
N LYS A 16 0.61 -7.26 -12.83
CA LYS A 16 -0.21 -7.18 -14.07
C LYS A 16 -0.30 -5.75 -14.62
N GLN A 17 -0.52 -4.78 -13.74
CA GLN A 17 -0.50 -3.37 -14.09
C GLN A 17 0.26 -2.55 -13.03
N VAL A 18 0.91 -1.49 -13.50
CA VAL A 18 1.55 -0.48 -12.67
C VAL A 18 1.21 0.89 -13.23
N VAL A 19 1.07 1.87 -12.34
CA VAL A 19 0.80 3.25 -12.72
C VAL A 19 1.93 3.82 -13.59
N ASP A 20 1.60 4.52 -14.69
CA ASP A 20 2.58 5.23 -15.52
C ASP A 20 3.06 6.52 -14.83
N ALA A 21 3.94 6.33 -13.84
CA ALA A 21 4.66 7.41 -13.20
C ALA A 21 5.76 7.96 -14.15
N ARG A 22 5.86 9.29 -14.21
CA ARG A 22 6.87 10.00 -15.01
C ARG A 22 7.71 10.89 -14.11
N SER A 23 8.92 11.20 -14.57
CA SER A 23 9.74 12.21 -13.91
C SER A 23 9.00 13.54 -13.87
N GLY A 24 9.06 14.22 -12.73
CA GLY A 24 8.33 15.45 -12.46
C GLY A 24 6.95 15.23 -11.84
N ASP A 25 6.43 14.01 -11.82
CA ASP A 25 5.17 13.70 -11.15
C ASP A 25 5.34 13.77 -9.63
N THR A 26 4.31 14.22 -8.93
CA THR A 26 4.21 14.12 -7.47
C THR A 26 3.38 12.89 -7.18
N VAL A 27 3.97 11.94 -6.44
CA VAL A 27 3.39 10.62 -6.18
C VAL A 27 3.29 10.38 -4.68
N ARG A 28 2.25 9.65 -4.27
CA ARG A 28 2.11 9.02 -2.96
C ARG A 28 2.40 7.54 -3.12
N VAL A 29 3.48 7.09 -2.48
CA VAL A 29 3.84 5.67 -2.45
C VAL A 29 3.43 5.09 -1.10
N HIS A 30 2.53 4.12 -1.12
CA HIS A 30 2.12 3.36 0.05
C HIS A 30 3.08 2.19 0.23
N GLN A 31 3.99 2.32 1.20
CA GLN A 31 5.00 1.32 1.50
C GLN A 31 4.58 0.51 2.74
N LYS A 32 4.49 -0.81 2.61
CA LYS A 32 4.37 -1.72 3.74
C LYS A 32 5.71 -1.80 4.46
N ILE A 33 5.72 -1.48 5.75
CA ILE A 33 6.89 -1.56 6.63
C ILE A 33 6.58 -2.57 7.72
N LYS A 34 7.49 -3.54 7.89
CA LYS A 34 7.44 -4.55 8.94
C LYS A 34 8.47 -4.20 10.01
N GLU A 35 7.99 -3.95 11.21
CA GLU A 35 8.81 -3.69 12.40
C GLU A 35 8.55 -4.82 13.41
N GLY A 36 9.43 -5.83 13.39
CA GLY A 36 9.23 -7.05 14.16
C GLY A 36 8.00 -7.84 13.68
N GLY A 37 7.02 -8.01 14.57
CA GLY A 37 5.75 -8.71 14.28
C GLY A 37 4.62 -7.82 13.76
N LYS A 38 4.79 -6.49 13.74
CA LYS A 38 3.73 -5.55 13.33
C LYS A 38 4.00 -5.01 11.92
N GLU A 39 2.94 -4.90 11.14
CA GLU A 39 2.97 -4.32 9.80
C GLU A 39 2.18 -3.01 9.77
N ARG A 40 2.73 -2.00 9.12
CA ARG A 40 2.06 -0.70 8.91
C ARG A 40 2.30 -0.19 7.50
N ILE A 41 1.35 0.58 6.99
CA ILE A 41 1.49 1.27 5.70
C ILE A 41 2.01 2.69 5.98
N GLN A 42 3.21 2.98 5.51
CA GLN A 42 3.77 4.32 5.53
C GLN A 42 3.62 4.96 4.15
N VAL A 43 3.02 6.15 4.10
CA VAL A 43 2.89 6.92 2.87
C VAL A 43 4.09 7.84 2.70
N PHE A 44 4.76 7.72 1.56
CA PHE A 44 5.85 8.60 1.14
C PHE A 44 5.39 9.46 -0.05
N GLU A 45 5.08 10.73 0.23
CA GLU A 45 4.69 11.71 -0.80
C GLU A 45 5.86 12.58 -1.22
N GLY A 46 6.14 12.64 -2.53
CA GLY A 46 7.19 13.51 -3.05
C GLY A 46 7.23 13.57 -4.57
N VAL A 47 8.23 14.28 -5.10
CA VAL A 47 8.43 14.45 -6.55
C VAL A 47 9.31 13.32 -7.08
N VAL A 48 8.86 12.66 -8.14
CA VAL A 48 9.65 11.68 -8.89
C VAL A 48 10.76 12.42 -9.62
N ILE A 49 12.00 12.19 -9.20
CA ILE A 49 13.18 12.79 -9.83
C ILE A 49 13.74 11.91 -10.95
N ARG A 50 13.50 10.60 -10.89
CA ARG A 50 14.03 9.63 -11.84
C ARG A 50 13.06 8.47 -11.99
N THR A 51 12.88 8.01 -13.22
CA THR A 51 12.22 6.75 -13.55
C THR A 51 13.18 5.90 -14.35
N ASP A 52 13.43 4.65 -13.94
CA ASP A 52 14.30 3.72 -14.66
C ASP A 52 13.56 2.44 -15.04
N ASN A 53 14.02 1.80 -16.11
CA ASN A 53 13.64 0.43 -16.48
C ASN A 53 12.12 0.21 -16.59
N LYS A 54 11.36 1.14 -17.17
CA LYS A 54 9.88 1.15 -17.23
C LYS A 54 9.21 -0.16 -17.71
N SER A 55 9.92 -1.01 -18.45
CA SER A 55 9.37 -2.26 -19.02
C SER A 55 10.00 -3.53 -18.42
N GLN A 56 10.87 -3.40 -17.41
CA GLN A 56 11.53 -4.52 -16.75
C GLN A 56 10.96 -4.74 -15.36
N HIS A 57 11.11 -5.95 -14.83
CA HIS A 57 10.74 -6.28 -13.44
C HIS A 57 11.47 -5.39 -12.41
N THR A 58 12.65 -4.85 -12.76
CA THR A 58 13.41 -3.90 -11.95
C THR A 58 12.95 -2.44 -12.11
N SER A 59 11.78 -2.20 -12.71
CA SER A 59 11.25 -0.86 -12.87
C SER A 59 11.18 -0.13 -11.54
N ARG A 60 11.79 1.05 -11.50
CA ARG A 60 11.94 1.82 -10.26
C ARG A 60 11.71 3.29 -10.46
N ILE A 61 11.20 3.92 -9.42
CA ILE A 61 11.02 5.36 -9.33
C ILE A 61 11.81 5.88 -8.13
N THR A 62 12.52 6.99 -8.30
CA THR A 62 13.18 7.69 -7.20
C THR A 62 12.35 8.91 -6.85
N VAL A 63 11.84 8.94 -5.63
CA VAL A 63 10.97 10.00 -5.10
C VAL A 63 11.75 10.83 -4.11
N ARG A 64 11.72 12.15 -4.29
CA ARG A 64 12.36 13.15 -3.43
C ARG A 64 11.32 13.92 -2.64
N LYS A 65 11.51 14.02 -1.33
CA LYS A 65 10.73 14.85 -0.41
C LYS A 65 11.69 15.63 0.48
N VAL A 66 11.33 16.85 0.88
CA VAL A 66 11.98 17.49 2.03
C VAL A 66 11.12 17.19 3.25
N ALA A 67 11.67 16.46 4.21
CA ALA A 67 11.01 16.10 5.46
C ALA A 67 11.80 16.72 6.61
N SER A 68 11.13 17.51 7.44
CA SER A 68 11.75 18.15 8.62
C SER A 68 13.06 18.90 8.30
N GLY A 69 13.09 19.63 7.17
CA GLY A 69 14.27 20.39 6.73
C GLY A 69 15.35 19.56 6.02
N VAL A 70 15.26 18.23 6.01
CA VAL A 70 16.23 17.33 5.38
C VAL A 70 15.68 16.79 4.06
N GLY A 71 16.50 16.83 3.01
CA GLY A 71 16.15 16.23 1.71
C GLY A 71 16.26 14.71 1.75
N VAL A 72 15.13 14.01 1.70
CA VAL A 72 15.05 12.55 1.69
C VAL A 72 14.73 12.06 0.28
N GLU A 73 15.54 11.15 -0.23
CA GLU A 73 15.28 10.43 -1.49
C GLU A 73 15.09 8.95 -1.20
N LYS A 74 13.99 8.38 -1.66
CA LYS A 74 13.73 6.93 -1.60
C LYS A 74 13.53 6.39 -3.02
N SER A 75 14.14 5.25 -3.30
CA SER A 75 13.89 4.51 -4.54
C SER A 75 12.91 3.37 -4.26
N PHE A 76 11.85 3.29 -5.05
CA PHE A 76 10.82 2.27 -4.95
C PHE A 76 10.78 1.43 -6.22
N LEU A 77 10.79 0.12 -6.05
CA LEU A 77 10.57 -0.83 -7.15
C LEU A 77 9.05 -0.96 -7.35
N LEU A 78 8.54 -0.70 -8.56
CA LEU A 78 7.10 -0.69 -8.82
C LEU A 78 6.46 -2.08 -8.63
N HIS A 79 7.20 -3.13 -8.99
CA HIS A 79 6.75 -4.51 -8.87
C HIS A 79 7.03 -5.14 -7.50
N SER A 80 7.65 -4.41 -6.55
CA SER A 80 7.92 -4.99 -5.23
C SER A 80 6.62 -5.21 -4.43
N PRO A 81 6.52 -6.31 -3.66
CA PRO A 81 5.40 -6.56 -2.75
C PRO A 81 5.36 -5.58 -1.57
N LEU A 82 6.48 -4.91 -1.27
CA LEU A 82 6.53 -3.89 -0.22
C LEU A 82 5.83 -2.59 -0.66
N VAL A 83 5.56 -2.41 -1.96
CA VAL A 83 4.82 -1.27 -2.49
C VAL A 83 3.40 -1.73 -2.77
N GLU A 84 2.46 -1.24 -1.99
CA GLU A 84 1.06 -1.65 -2.07
C GLU A 84 0.32 -0.86 -3.14
N LYS A 85 0.47 0.47 -3.10
CA LYS A 85 -0.18 1.38 -4.05
C LYS A 85 0.74 2.55 -4.38
N VAL A 86 0.68 3.00 -5.62
CA VAL A 86 1.30 4.26 -6.07
C VAL A 86 0.18 5.13 -6.63
N GLU A 87 0.02 6.33 -6.11
CA GLU A 87 -0.97 7.28 -6.61
C GLU A 87 -0.27 8.53 -7.15
N ILE A 88 -0.66 8.98 -8.34
CA ILE A 88 -0.21 10.26 -8.89
C ILE A 88 -1.13 11.36 -8.38
N VAL A 89 -0.55 12.27 -7.59
CA VAL A 89 -1.24 13.45 -7.08
C VAL A 89 -1.19 14.56 -8.13
N ARG A 90 -0.03 14.81 -8.72
CA ARG A 90 0.16 15.96 -9.61
C ARG A 90 1.16 15.66 -10.71
N ARG A 91 0.80 15.92 -11.97
CA ARG A 91 1.73 15.84 -13.09
C ARG A 91 2.41 17.19 -13.34
N SER A 92 3.70 17.17 -13.62
CA SER A 92 4.46 18.40 -13.95
C SER A 92 5.09 18.31 -15.33
N LYS A 93 5.23 19.46 -15.99
CA LYS A 93 6.00 19.56 -17.22
C LYS A 93 7.48 19.60 -16.88
N VAL A 94 8.22 18.62 -17.36
CA VAL A 94 9.69 18.58 -17.30
C VAL A 94 10.25 18.12 -18.63
N ARG A 95 11.50 18.50 -18.90
CA ARG A 95 12.21 18.15 -20.13
C ARG A 95 13.27 17.05 -19.96
N ARG A 96 13.63 16.72 -18.71
CA ARG A 96 14.69 15.76 -18.37
C ARG A 96 14.07 14.54 -17.70
N ASN A 97 14.61 13.36 -18.00
CA ASN A 97 14.26 12.10 -17.33
C ASN A 97 14.82 12.03 -15.90
N PHE A 98 15.97 12.67 -15.65
CA PHE A 98 16.59 12.75 -14.33
C PHE A 98 16.70 14.22 -13.88
N LEU A 99 15.95 14.55 -12.83
CA LEU A 99 15.81 15.89 -12.27
C LEU A 99 16.80 16.13 -11.11
N SER A 100 18.07 15.78 -11.31
CA SER A 100 19.11 15.92 -10.29
C SER A 100 19.26 17.36 -9.77
N TYR A 101 18.95 18.35 -10.61
CA TYR A 101 18.99 19.77 -10.26
C TYR A 101 18.04 20.13 -9.09
N LEU A 102 16.98 19.35 -8.84
CA LEU A 102 16.09 19.56 -7.69
C LEU A 102 16.76 19.28 -6.34
N ARG A 103 17.97 18.72 -6.34
CA ARG A 103 18.78 18.53 -5.12
C ARG A 103 19.33 19.84 -4.58
N GLN A 104 19.68 20.76 -5.47
CA GLN A 104 20.31 22.04 -5.15
C GLN A 104 19.29 23.18 -5.07
N ARG A 105 18.02 22.94 -5.43
CA ARG A 105 16.96 23.94 -5.44
C ARG A 105 16.02 23.77 -4.27
N SER A 106 15.56 24.89 -3.71
CA SER A 106 14.57 24.95 -2.63
C SER A 106 13.52 26.03 -2.90
N GLY A 107 12.42 25.97 -2.15
CA GLY A 107 11.34 26.96 -2.21
C GLY A 107 10.77 27.18 -3.62
N LYS A 108 10.72 28.44 -4.05
CA LYS A 108 10.19 28.84 -5.37
C LYS A 108 11.00 28.25 -6.53
N GLY A 109 12.31 28.07 -6.38
CA GLY A 109 13.18 27.54 -7.44
C GLY A 109 12.99 26.05 -7.72
N ALA A 110 12.43 25.30 -6.76
CA ALA A 110 12.10 23.89 -6.92
C ALA A 110 10.69 23.64 -7.50
N ARG A 111 9.87 24.69 -7.66
CA ARG A 111 8.50 24.57 -8.15
C ARG A 111 8.51 24.19 -9.64
N LEU A 112 7.77 23.14 -9.97
CA LEU A 112 7.56 22.69 -11.34
C LEU A 112 6.20 23.15 -11.86
N THR A 113 6.12 23.45 -13.15
CA THR A 113 4.86 23.85 -13.80
C THR A 113 3.90 22.65 -13.84
N ALA A 114 2.71 22.80 -13.26
CA ALA A 114 1.69 21.77 -13.29
C ALA A 114 1.10 21.63 -14.70
N VAL A 115 0.69 20.41 -15.04
CA VAL A 115 -0.03 20.11 -16.28
C VAL A 115 -1.36 19.46 -15.89
N GLN A 116 -2.42 19.83 -16.59
CA GLN A 116 -3.72 19.19 -16.41
C GLN A 116 -3.64 17.75 -16.91
N PHE A 117 -4.07 16.82 -16.08
CA PHE A 117 -4.10 15.39 -16.40
C PHE A 117 -5.33 14.79 -15.73
N ASP A 118 -5.85 13.75 -16.36
CA ASP A 118 -6.91 12.95 -15.76
C ASP A 118 -6.31 12.09 -14.63
N ARG A 119 -6.68 12.41 -13.39
CA ARG A 119 -6.18 11.70 -12.21
C ARG A 119 -6.83 10.32 -12.08
N GLU A 120 -8.10 10.19 -12.46
CA GLU A 120 -8.85 8.94 -12.30
C GLU A 120 -8.35 7.90 -13.29
N ALA A 121 -8.23 8.28 -14.58
CA ALA A 121 -7.74 7.37 -15.60
C ALA A 121 -6.33 6.83 -15.33
N VAL A 122 -5.46 7.63 -14.70
CA VAL A 122 -4.05 7.25 -14.45
C VAL A 122 -3.89 6.44 -13.16
N ASN A 123 -4.76 6.64 -12.17
CA ASN A 123 -4.69 5.94 -10.89
C ASN A 123 -5.64 4.73 -10.79
N ALA A 124 -6.57 4.55 -11.73
CA ALA A 124 -7.42 3.38 -11.85
C ALA A 124 -6.64 2.15 -12.35
N VAL A 125 -5.68 1.70 -11.56
CA VAL A 125 -5.00 0.42 -11.76
C VAL A 125 -5.74 -0.61 -10.92
N LYS A 126 -6.37 -1.59 -11.57
CA LYS A 126 -6.96 -2.73 -10.88
C LYS A 126 -5.83 -3.63 -10.38
N ASN A 127 -5.77 -3.82 -9.07
CA ASN A 127 -4.88 -4.78 -8.43
C ASN A 127 -5.69 -6.03 -8.10
N ASP A 128 -5.92 -6.91 -9.07
CA ASP A 128 -6.74 -8.13 -8.88
C ASP A 128 -6.29 -8.97 -7.66
N HIS A 129 -4.97 -9.06 -7.43
CA HIS A 129 -4.44 -9.77 -6.26
C HIS A 129 -4.74 -9.11 -4.92
N ALA A 130 -4.84 -7.78 -4.87
CA ALA A 130 -5.25 -7.09 -3.65
C ALA A 130 -6.73 -7.36 -3.35
N GLU A 131 -7.58 -7.41 -4.39
CA GLU A 131 -9.00 -7.75 -4.25
C GLU A 131 -9.18 -9.21 -3.78
N GLU A 132 -8.39 -10.14 -4.31
CA GLU A 132 -8.38 -11.56 -3.89
C GLU A 132 -7.87 -11.75 -2.46
N GLU A 133 -6.80 -11.06 -2.06
CA GLU A 133 -6.30 -11.11 -0.68
C GLU A 133 -7.24 -10.41 0.30
N GLU A 134 -7.82 -9.26 -0.06
CA GLU A 134 -8.84 -8.59 0.76
C GLU A 134 -10.08 -9.47 0.94
N ALA A 135 -10.52 -10.18 -0.10
CA ALA A 135 -11.62 -11.13 -0.01
C ALA A 135 -11.29 -12.28 0.94
N ARG A 136 -10.11 -12.90 0.82
CA ARG A 136 -9.65 -13.96 1.74
C ARG A 136 -9.53 -13.47 3.18
N ILE A 137 -8.98 -12.28 3.40
CA ILE A 137 -8.85 -11.68 4.73
C ILE A 137 -10.24 -11.38 5.31
N LYS A 138 -11.19 -10.92 4.50
CA LYS A 138 -12.56 -10.63 4.91
C LYS A 138 -13.32 -11.91 5.26
N GLU A 139 -13.16 -12.98 4.49
CA GLU A 139 -13.71 -14.30 4.79
C GLU A 139 -13.12 -14.87 6.08
N GLN A 140 -11.80 -14.83 6.25
CA GLN A 140 -11.13 -15.27 7.48
C GLN A 140 -11.59 -14.49 8.71
N LYS A 141 -11.73 -13.15 8.60
CA LYS A 141 -12.25 -12.32 9.69
C LYS A 141 -13.72 -12.58 9.97
N ALA A 142 -14.53 -12.90 8.96
CA ALA A 142 -15.94 -13.24 9.15
C ALA A 142 -16.09 -14.59 9.88
N VAL A 143 -15.25 -15.57 9.54
CA VAL A 143 -15.19 -16.86 10.25
C VAL A 143 -14.74 -16.66 11.70
N GLU A 144 -13.65 -15.93 11.95
CA GLU A 144 -13.16 -15.65 13.30
C GLU A 144 -14.20 -14.88 14.15
N ALA A 145 -14.93 -13.94 13.54
CA ALA A 145 -16.00 -13.20 14.20
C ALA A 145 -17.20 -14.09 14.54
N ALA A 146 -17.59 -15.00 13.64
CA ALA A 146 -18.66 -15.97 13.88
C ALA A 146 -18.28 -16.96 14.99
N GLU A 147 -17.05 -17.46 15.00
CA GLU A 147 -16.54 -18.33 16.06
C GLU A 147 -16.50 -17.63 17.43
N ARG A 148 -16.07 -16.36 17.48
CA ARG A 148 -16.12 -15.57 18.72
C ARG A 148 -17.55 -15.29 19.19
N GLN A 149 -18.49 -15.10 18.27
CA GLN A 149 -19.88 -14.89 18.61
C GLN A 149 -20.49 -16.18 19.19
N ALA A 150 -20.25 -17.33 18.53
CA ALA A 150 -20.69 -18.63 19.03
C ALA A 150 -20.09 -18.96 20.41
N ALA A 151 -18.81 -18.67 20.65
CA ALA A 151 -18.19 -18.87 21.96
C ALA A 151 -18.84 -18.00 23.06
N LYS A 152 -19.16 -16.73 22.75
CA LYS A 152 -19.87 -15.83 23.68
C LYS A 152 -21.31 -16.27 23.94
N ASP A 153 -22.00 -16.77 22.91
CA ASP A 153 -23.38 -17.23 23.04
C ASP A 153 -23.45 -18.51 23.91
N VAL A 154 -22.46 -19.40 23.79
CA VAL A 154 -22.30 -20.59 24.66
C VAL A 154 -21.98 -20.18 26.10
N GLU A 155 -21.04 -19.25 26.30
CA GLU A 155 -20.69 -18.74 27.63
C GLU A 155 -21.85 -18.00 28.30
N ALA A 156 -22.61 -17.22 27.53
CA ALA A 156 -23.81 -16.53 28.00
C ALA A 156 -24.93 -17.51 28.38
N ALA A 157 -25.11 -18.59 27.61
CA ALA A 157 -26.06 -19.66 27.94
C ALA A 157 -25.66 -20.40 29.23
N GLU A 158 -24.37 -20.65 29.44
CA GLU A 158 -23.86 -21.30 30.64
C GLU A 158 -23.98 -20.40 31.89
N LEU A 159 -23.73 -19.09 31.74
CA LEU A 159 -23.93 -18.11 32.80
C LEU A 159 -25.42 -17.92 33.14
N ALA A 160 -26.30 -17.91 32.14
CA ALA A 160 -27.75 -17.85 32.35
C ALA A 160 -28.28 -19.10 33.06
N ALA A 161 -27.78 -20.29 32.71
CA ALA A 161 -28.12 -21.53 33.41
C ALA A 161 -27.64 -21.52 34.87
N LYS A 162 -26.42 -21.06 35.14
CA LYS A 162 -25.88 -20.90 36.51
C LYS A 162 -26.67 -19.85 37.30
N ALA A 163 -27.07 -18.74 36.67
CA ALA A 163 -27.88 -17.72 37.32
C ALA A 163 -29.28 -18.23 37.71
N ALA A 164 -29.94 -18.97 36.81
CA ALA A 164 -31.25 -19.59 37.08
C ALA A 164 -31.18 -20.64 38.20
N GLU A 165 -30.09 -21.41 38.27
CA GLU A 165 -29.87 -22.38 39.36
C GLU A 165 -29.66 -21.68 40.72
N VAL A 166 -28.96 -20.55 40.73
CA VAL A 166 -28.74 -19.74 41.94
C VAL A 166 -30.04 -19.09 42.41
N GLU A 167 -30.86 -18.55 41.50
CA GLU A 167 -32.17 -17.97 41.83
C GLU A 167 -33.14 -19.04 42.37
N ALA A 168 -33.15 -20.23 41.78
CA ALA A 168 -33.97 -21.35 42.27
C ALA A 168 -33.58 -21.77 43.69
N ARG A 169 -32.27 -21.83 44.00
CA ARG A 169 -31.77 -22.09 45.36
C ARG A 169 -32.08 -20.99 46.38
N HIS A 170 -32.23 -19.75 45.92
CA HIS A 170 -32.60 -18.64 46.79
C HIS A 170 -34.08 -18.67 47.15
N ALA A 171 -34.94 -19.06 46.19
CA ALA A 171 -36.38 -19.21 46.41
C ALA A 171 -36.79 -20.40 47.30
N GLU A 172 -35.93 -21.43 47.43
CA GLU A 172 -36.16 -22.58 48.33
C GLU A 172 -35.73 -22.31 49.80
N ASN A 173 -35.02 -21.22 50.08
CA ASN A 173 -34.48 -20.90 51.40
C ASN A 173 -35.19 -19.71 52.11
N ASP A 174 -36.19 -19.10 51.49
CA ASP A 174 -37.11 -18.09 52.09
C ASP A 174 -38.47 -18.73 52.44
#